data_AF-A0A352F0U9-F1
#
_entry.id   AF-A0A352F0U9-F1
#
_cell.length_a   1.000
_cell.length_b   1.000
_cell.length_c   1.000
_cell.angle_alpha   90.00
_cell.angle_beta   90.00
_cell.angle_gamma   90.00
#
_symmetry.space_group_name_H-M   'P 1'
#
loop_
_entity.id
_entity.type
_entity.pdbx_description
1 polymer ?
#
loop_
_entity_poly.entity_id
_entity_poly.type
_entity_poly.pdbx_seq_one_letter_code
_entity_poly.pdbx_strand_id
1 'polypeptide(L)' 'MSVEELELVVSRLAADELALFSRWFDEFRAQQWDRQIEADILAGKLDTPGEHADDDFESGRCTSL' A
#
# COMPACT_ATOMS: atom_id res chain seq x y z
N MET A 1 14.58 18.12 8.99
CA MET A 1 14.99 16.73 8.75
C MET A 1 14.57 16.40 7.33
N SER A 2 15.53 16.20 6.42
CA SER A 2 15.26 15.75 5.06
C SER A 2 15.04 14.23 5.03
N VAL A 3 14.59 13.70 3.89
CA VAL A 3 14.42 12.25 3.73
C VAL A 3 15.78 11.55 3.80
N GLU A 4 16.81 12.15 3.20
CA GLU A 4 18.18 11.64 3.19
C GLU A 4 18.78 11.60 4.61
N GLU A 5 18.48 12.59 5.45
CA GLU A 5 18.87 12.58 6.86
C GLU A 5 18.17 11.45 7.62
N LEU A 6 16.91 11.15 7.33
CA LEU A 6 16.16 10.07 7.95
C LEU A 6 16.66 8.70 7.50
N GLU A 7 16.94 8.51 6.21
CA GLU A 7 17.56 7.29 5.68
C GLU A 7 18.91 7.02 6.35
N LEU A 8 19.73 8.06 6.54
CA LEU A 8 21.00 7.94 7.25
C LEU A 8 20.81 7.48 8.70
N VAL A 9 19.82 8.02 9.42
CA VAL A 9 19.50 7.60 10.78
C VAL A 9 19.02 6.14 10.80
N VAL A 10 18.09 5.76 9.94
CA VAL A 10 17.56 4.39 9.86
C VAL A 10 18.66 3.39 9.51
N SER A 11 19.60 3.75 8.63
CA SER A 11 20.74 2.89 8.26
C SER A 11 21.72 2.60 9.41
N ARG A 12 21.65 3.40 10.48
CA ARG A 12 22.55 3.30 11.65
C ARG A 12 21.89 2.61 12.86
N LEU A 13 20.62 2.22 12.75
CA LEU A 13 19.91 1.52 13.83
C LEU A 13 20.54 0.17 14.13
N ALA A 14 20.53 -0.22 15.39
CA ALA A 14 20.84 -1.60 15.76
C ALA A 14 19.77 -2.55 15.18
N ALA A 15 20.10 -3.84 15.05
CA ALA A 15 19.22 -4.80 14.37
C ALA A 15 17.84 -4.95 15.04
N ASP A 16 17.79 -4.86 16.36
CA ASP A 16 16.56 -4.89 17.16
C ASP A 16 15.73 -3.61 17.00
N GLU A 17 16.37 -2.45 17.01
CA GLU A 17 15.72 -1.16 16.75
C GLU A 17 15.19 -1.07 15.32
N LEU A 18 15.96 -1.56 14.35
CA LEU A 18 15.54 -1.64 12.95
C LEU A 18 14.33 -2.56 12.80
N ALA A 19 14.31 -3.72 13.47
CA ALA A 19 13.17 -4.63 13.44
C ALA A 19 11.90 -4.00 14.04
N LEU A 20 12.05 -3.25 15.13
CA LEU A 20 10.94 -2.50 15.74
C LEU A 20 10.43 -1.40 14.80
N PHE A 21 11.35 -0.62 14.21
CA PHE A 21 11.03 0.42 13.25
C PHE A 21 10.30 -0.15 12.02
N SER A 22 10.81 -1.24 11.43
CA SER A 22 10.20 -1.87 10.27
C SER A 22 8.76 -2.32 10.54
N ARG A 23 8.50 -2.97 11.68
CA ARG A 23 7.14 -3.39 12.06
C ARG A 23 6.18 -2.20 12.13
N TRP A 24 6.59 -1.15 12.84
CA TRP A 24 5.78 0.06 12.95
C TRP A 24 5.58 0.74 11.59
N PHE A 25 6.61 0.79 10.76
CA PHE A 25 6.56 1.45 9.46
C PHE A 25 5.65 0.71 8.48
N ASP A 26 5.62 -0.62 8.52
CA ASP A 26 4.70 -1.44 7.74
C ASP A 26 3.23 -1.15 8.13
N GLU A 27 2.93 -1.08 9.43
CA GLU A 27 1.59 -0.70 9.92
C GLU A 27 1.23 0.73 9.51
N PHE A 28 2.16 1.68 9.65
CA PHE A 28 1.96 3.05 9.22
C PHE A 28 1.65 3.13 7.73
N ARG A 29 2.42 2.42 6.90
CA ARG A 29 2.20 2.38 5.45
C ARG A 29 0.87 1.72 5.08
N ALA A 30 0.49 0.64 5.75
CA ALA A 30 -0.82 0.01 5.56
C ALA A 30 -1.95 1.02 5.82
N GLN A 31 -1.87 1.79 6.92
CA GLN A 31 -2.87 2.82 7.20
C GLN A 31 -2.88 3.97 6.18
N GLN A 32 -1.74 4.33 5.58
CA GLN A 32 -1.73 5.33 4.50
C GLN A 32 -2.38 4.76 3.23
N TRP A 33 -2.11 3.49 2.93
CA TRP A 33 -2.75 2.79 1.82
C TRP A 33 -4.26 2.70 1.99
N ASP A 34 -4.74 2.33 3.18
CA ASP A 34 -6.18 2.27 3.47
C ASP A 34 -6.87 3.62 3.22
N ARG A 35 -6.28 4.72 3.74
CA ARG A 35 -6.81 6.07 3.52
C ARG A 35 -6.82 6.46 2.04
N GLN A 36 -5.79 6.07 1.28
CA GLN A 36 -5.72 6.36 -0.14
C GLN A 36 -6.80 5.58 -0.90
N ILE A 37 -6.97 4.29 -0.60
CA ILE A 37 -8.02 3.46 -1.20
C ILE A 37 -9.40 4.03 -0.90
N GLU A 38 -9.69 4.41 0.34
CA GLU A 38 -10.96 5.05 0.71
C GLU A 38 -11.20 6.33 -0.10
N ALA A 39 -10.18 7.18 -0.23
CA ALA A 39 -10.28 8.40 -1.02
C ALA A 39 -10.50 8.12 -2.52
N ASP A 40 -9.84 7.09 -3.05
CA ASP A 40 -9.95 6.69 -4.46
C ASP A 40 -11.33 6.07 -4.76
N ILE A 41 -11.92 5.32 -3.82
CA ILE A 41 -13.31 4.85 -3.87
C ILE A 41 -14.26 6.04 -3.91
N LEU A 42 -14.13 6.99 -2.99
CA LEU A 42 -15.00 8.17 -2.93
C LEU A 42 -14.87 9.06 -4.18
N ALA A 43 -13.71 9.05 -4.82
CA ALA A 43 -13.46 9.75 -6.08
C ALA A 43 -13.94 8.99 -7.32
N GLY A 44 -14.51 7.78 -7.18
CA GLY A 44 -14.96 6.94 -8.29
C GLY A 44 -13.82 6.37 -9.15
N LYS A 45 -12.57 6.41 -8.68
CA LYS A 45 -11.42 5.97 -9.48
C LYS A 45 -11.38 4.47 -9.69
N LEU A 46 -12.07 3.71 -8.83
CA LEU A 46 -12.14 2.26 -8.91
C LEU A 46 -13.37 1.76 -9.68
N ASP A 47 -14.25 2.66 -10.14
CA ASP A 47 -15.47 2.27 -10.86
C ASP A 47 -15.12 1.58 -12.19
N THR A 48 -14.36 2.24 -13.06
CA THR A 48 -13.97 1.67 -14.36
C THR A 48 -13.12 0.40 -14.24
N PRO A 49 -12.08 0.33 -13.38
CA PRO A 49 -11.38 -0.93 -13.15
C PRO A 49 -12.29 -2.03 -12.59
N GLY A 50 -13.27 -1.69 -11.77
CA GLY A 50 -14.26 -2.61 -11.22
C GLY A 50 -15.15 -3.20 -12.31
N GLU A 51 -15.74 -2.36 -13.17
CA GLU A 51 -16.53 -2.77 -14.33
C GLU A 51 -15.74 -3.71 -15.26
N HIS A 52 -14.48 -3.37 -15.54
CA HIS A 52 -13.63 -4.24 -16.36
C HIS A 52 -13.35 -5.59 -15.71
N ALA A 53 -13.15 -5.63 -14.39
CA ALA A 53 -12.94 -6.87 -13.67
C ALA A 53 -14.18 -7.77 -13.71
N ASP A 54 -15.37 -7.17 -13.59
CA ASP A 54 -16.65 -7.89 -13.74
C ASP A 54 -16.81 -8.44 -15.16
N ASP A 55 -16.57 -7.62 -16.19
CA ASP A 55 -16.62 -8.04 -17.60
C ASP A 55 -15.63 -9.18 -17.91
N ASP A 56 -14.42 -9.11 -17.37
CA ASP A 56 -13.40 -10.16 -17.51
C ASP A 56 -13.84 -11.46 -16.85
N PHE A 57 -14.47 -11.37 -15.66
CA PHE A 57 -14.98 -12.54 -14.96
C PHE A 57 -16.14 -13.19 -15.71
N GLU A 58 -17.13 -12.42 -16.13
CA GLU A 58 -18.31 -12.91 -16.85
C GLU A 58 -17.96 -13.53 -18.20
N SER A 59 -16.92 -13.02 -18.85
CA SER A 59 -16.43 -13.52 -20.13
C SER A 59 -15.44 -14.68 -20.03
N GLY A 60 -15.14 -15.15 -18.81
CA GLY A 60 -14.21 -16.26 -18.57
C GLY A 60 -12.75 -15.90 -18.86
N ARG A 61 -12.39 -14.61 -18.83
CA ARG A 61 -11.01 -14.11 -18.96
C ARG A 61 -10.26 -14.07 -17.63
N CYS A 62 -10.79 -14.69 -16.57
CA CYS A 62 -10.14 -14.86 -15.28
C CYS A 62 -9.61 -16.29 -15.09
N THR A 63 -8.59 -16.45 -14.24
CA THR A 63 -8.06 -17.76 -13.82
C THR A 63 -8.50 -18.06 -12.39
N SER A 64 -8.62 -19.34 -12.05
CA SER A 64 -8.80 -19.75 -10.65
C SER A 64 -7.53 -19.43 -9.85
N LEU A 65 -7.72 -18.87 -8.65
CA LEU A 65 -6.66 -18.60 -7.68
C LEU A 65 -5.96 -19.87 -7.18
#